data_AF-A0A955DUG0-F1
#
_entry.id   AF-A0A955DUG0-F1
#
_cell.length_a   1.000
_cell.length_b   1.000
_cell.length_c   1.000
_cell.angle_alpha   90.00
_cell.angle_beta   90.00
_cell.angle_gamma   90.00
#
_symmetry.space_group_name_H-M   'P 1'
#
loop_
_entity.id
_entity.type
_entity.pdbx_description
1 polymer ?
#
loop_
_entity_poly.entity_id
_entity_poly.type
_entity_poly.pdbx_seq_one_letter_code
_entity_poly.pdbx_strand_id
1 'polypeptide(L)'
;MRRAFTLIELLVVILIITLLISLGIAVGARVASAGKATLTEQAIHMLESTVQEFVQAEGHNPSSIVTVEDEDGHTNQYAAIDARVVAGSGSNYDTDPIDSLFAYTVEALKNDGVRTIFEGIDPKLIQRRVIEDDGHILAEGMRINDGWGNPIRFVHPDFDGGWGSYWDPAASSLQSNRDPNRTITLKSEGMNTITQIRRSWKPFDPGTAQAKWTGDADEGVCRGATPYFYSAGPDGDPGTRDDNVYTTQPDFTVETRSDDNRPN
;
A
#
# COMPACT_ATOMS: atom_id res chain seq x y z
N MET A 1 39.95 -54.33 14.93
CA MET A 1 39.82 -53.85 13.54
C MET A 1 39.01 -52.56 13.54
N ARG A 2 39.64 -51.40 13.30
CA ARG A 2 38.90 -50.15 13.05
C ARG A 2 38.57 -50.12 11.56
N ARG A 3 37.30 -50.27 11.20
CA ARG A 3 36.87 -50.08 9.81
C ARG A 3 36.92 -48.58 9.54
N ALA A 4 37.80 -48.15 8.64
CA ALA A 4 37.83 -46.76 8.19
C ALA A 4 36.55 -46.47 7.41
N PHE A 5 35.92 -45.34 7.72
CA PHE A 5 34.75 -44.84 7.00
C PHE A 5 35.16 -44.61 5.54
N THR A 6 34.35 -45.08 4.58
CA THR A 6 34.72 -44.91 3.17
C THR A 6 34.45 -43.47 2.74
N LEU A 7 35.32 -42.92 1.88
CA LEU A 7 35.15 -41.57 1.33
C LEU A 7 33.78 -41.40 0.65
N ILE A 8 33.31 -42.47 0.00
CA ILE A 8 32.00 -42.54 -0.65
C ILE A 8 30.87 -42.36 0.38
N GLU A 9 30.95 -43.00 1.54
CA GLU A 9 29.95 -42.88 2.60
C GLU A 9 29.85 -41.45 3.14
N LEU A 10 30.99 -40.78 3.31
CA LEU A 10 31.01 -39.35 3.69
C LEU A 10 30.36 -38.45 2.62
N LEU A 11 30.63 -38.72 1.34
CA LEU A 11 30.05 -37.95 0.23
C LEU A 11 28.53 -38.11 0.18
N VAL A 12 28.02 -39.33 0.36
CA VAL A 12 26.57 -39.60 0.40
C VAL A 12 25.91 -38.87 1.57
N VAL A 13 26.53 -38.83 2.75
CA VAL A 13 26.00 -38.10 3.91
C VAL A 13 25.92 -36.60 3.64
N ILE A 14 26.96 -35.99 3.05
CA ILE A 14 26.94 -34.56 2.71
C ILE A 14 25.85 -34.27 1.68
N LEU A 15 25.67 -35.14 0.67
CA LEU A 15 24.60 -35.00 -0.32
C LEU A 15 23.21 -35.03 0.34
N ILE A 16 22.98 -35.94 1.29
CA ILE A 16 21.69 -36.02 2.00
C ILE A 16 21.47 -34.78 2.88
N ILE A 17 22.50 -34.32 3.61
CA ILE A 17 22.39 -33.13 4.47
C ILE A 17 22.08 -31.88 3.64
N THR A 18 22.78 -31.67 2.52
CA THR A 18 22.53 -30.52 1.64
C THR A 18 21.12 -30.55 1.05
N LEU A 19 20.63 -31.73 0.65
CA LEU A 19 19.25 -31.90 0.20
C LEU A 19 18.24 -31.56 1.31
N LEU A 20 18.44 -32.06 2.53
CA LEU A 20 17.54 -31.78 3.66
C LEU A 20 17.53 -30.30 4.06
N ILE A 21 18.68 -29.62 4.04
CA ILE A 21 18.76 -28.18 4.33
C ILE A 21 17.99 -27.39 3.28
N SER A 22 18.16 -27.70 1.99
CA SER A 22 17.45 -27.00 0.92
C SER A 22 15.92 -27.13 1.05
N LEU A 23 15.43 -28.32 1.40
CA LEU A 23 14.00 -28.56 1.63
C LEU A 23 13.50 -27.82 2.87
N GLY A 24 14.26 -27.83 3.96
CA GLY A 24 13.91 -27.12 5.19
C GLY A 24 13.77 -25.60 4.99
N ILE A 25 14.69 -25.00 4.23
CA ILE A 25 14.64 -23.57 3.90
C ILE A 25 13.40 -23.25 3.04
N ALA A 26 13.12 -24.04 2.01
CA ALA A 26 11.98 -23.83 1.12
C ALA A 26 10.63 -23.90 1.88
N VAL A 27 10.46 -24.90 2.74
CA VAL A 27 9.24 -25.03 3.58
C VAL A 27 9.15 -23.88 4.59
N GLY A 28 10.26 -23.54 5.25
CA GLY A 28 10.31 -22.43 6.21
C GLY A 28 9.91 -21.09 5.59
N ALA A 29 10.42 -20.78 4.39
CA ALA A 29 10.08 -19.56 3.66
C ALA A 29 8.60 -19.50 3.29
N ARG A 30 8.01 -20.62 2.82
CA ARG A 30 6.58 -20.68 2.49
C ARG A 30 5.68 -20.49 3.71
N VAL A 31 6.01 -21.13 4.83
CA VAL A 31 5.26 -20.97 6.09
C VAL A 31 5.38 -19.54 6.61
N ALA A 32 6.57 -18.93 6.57
CA ALA A 32 6.76 -17.54 6.94
C ALA A 32 5.93 -16.59 6.05
N SER A 33 5.93 -16.81 4.73
CA SER A 33 5.13 -16.01 3.79
C SER A 33 3.62 -16.15 4.05
N ALA A 34 3.14 -17.37 4.33
CA ALA A 34 1.74 -17.58 4.68
C ALA A 34 1.37 -16.86 5.99
N GLY A 35 2.25 -16.91 7.00
CA GLY A 35 2.05 -16.18 8.26
C GLY A 35 1.97 -14.65 8.06
N LYS A 36 2.80 -14.11 7.16
CA LYS A 36 2.76 -12.68 6.79
C LYS A 36 1.46 -12.30 6.09
N ALA A 37 0.96 -13.14 5.18
CA ALA A 37 -0.32 -12.93 4.51
C ALA A 37 -1.48 -12.91 5.54
N THR A 38 -1.55 -13.92 6.42
CA THR A 38 -2.59 -13.96 7.47
C THR A 38 -2.52 -12.76 8.40
N LEU A 39 -1.32 -12.34 8.82
CA LEU A 39 -1.13 -11.15 9.66
C LEU A 39 -1.61 -9.87 8.94
N THR A 40 -1.37 -9.78 7.64
CA THR A 40 -1.81 -8.66 6.79
C THR A 40 -3.33 -8.62 6.64
N GLU A 41 -3.95 -9.75 6.32
CA GLU A 41 -5.41 -9.89 6.22
C GLU A 41 -6.10 -9.51 7.54
N GLN A 42 -5.55 -9.94 8.68
CA GLN A 42 -6.05 -9.57 10.00
C GLN A 42 -5.95 -8.06 10.25
N ALA A 43 -4.82 -7.44 9.91
CA ALA A 43 -4.65 -5.99 10.03
C ALA A 43 -5.66 -5.24 9.16
N ILE A 44 -5.87 -5.68 7.92
CA ILE A 44 -6.85 -5.09 7.00
C ILE A 44 -8.28 -5.24 7.55
N HIS A 45 -8.67 -6.40 8.07
CA HIS A 45 -10.00 -6.58 8.69
C HIS A 45 -10.22 -5.66 9.92
N MET A 46 -9.17 -5.44 10.71
CA MET A 46 -9.23 -4.48 11.82
C MET A 46 -9.45 -3.06 11.29
N LEU A 47 -8.79 -2.68 10.19
CA LEU A 47 -8.98 -1.38 9.53
C LEU A 47 -10.36 -1.22 8.89
N GLU A 48 -10.93 -2.27 8.31
CA GLU A 48 -12.32 -2.24 7.88
C GLU A 48 -13.27 -1.99 9.06
N SER A 49 -12.98 -2.60 10.21
CA SER A 49 -13.74 -2.39 11.44
C SER A 49 -13.61 -0.95 11.95
N THR A 50 -12.45 -0.30 11.80
CA THR A 50 -12.29 1.13 12.16
C THR A 50 -13.13 2.04 11.27
N VAL A 51 -13.27 1.73 9.98
CA VAL A 51 -14.16 2.50 9.08
C VAL A 51 -15.61 2.30 9.47
N GLN A 52 -16.04 1.08 9.77
CA GLN A 52 -17.41 0.80 10.18
C GLN A 52 -17.78 1.53 11.46
N GLU A 53 -16.92 1.48 12.47
CA GLU A 53 -17.10 2.21 13.73
C GLU A 53 -17.15 3.73 13.51
N PHE A 54 -16.25 4.26 12.68
CA PHE A 54 -16.24 5.68 12.32
C PHE A 54 -17.56 6.11 11.67
N VAL A 55 -18.02 5.38 10.65
CA VAL A 55 -19.28 5.67 9.95
C VAL A 55 -20.48 5.55 10.88
N GLN A 56 -20.47 4.57 11.79
CA GLN A 56 -21.53 4.41 12.78
C GLN A 56 -21.59 5.60 13.75
N ALA A 57 -20.44 6.13 14.16
CA ALA A 57 -20.35 7.23 15.11
C ALA A 57 -20.63 8.61 14.47
N GLU A 58 -20.06 8.88 13.31
CA GLU A 58 -20.13 10.19 12.64
C GLU A 58 -21.30 10.30 11.64
N GLY A 59 -21.86 9.16 11.20
CA GLY A 59 -22.97 9.11 10.24
C GLY A 59 -22.54 9.41 8.79
N HIS A 60 -21.24 9.53 8.52
CA HIS A 60 -20.67 9.71 7.20
C HIS A 60 -19.31 9.00 7.08
N ASN A 61 -18.80 8.86 5.85
CA ASN A 61 -17.46 8.33 5.62
C ASN A 61 -16.38 9.28 6.15
N PRO A 62 -15.17 8.77 6.48
CA PRO A 62 -14.00 9.60 6.71
C PRO A 62 -13.80 10.60 5.57
N SER A 63 -13.30 11.80 5.87
CA SER A 63 -13.04 12.82 4.87
C SER A 63 -11.93 12.39 3.90
N SER A 64 -12.11 12.71 2.62
CA SER A 64 -11.06 12.56 1.61
C SER A 64 -9.90 13.54 1.83
N ILE A 65 -10.18 14.69 2.45
CA ILE A 65 -9.19 15.71 2.82
C ILE A 65 -9.27 15.97 4.32
N VAL A 66 -8.21 15.60 5.04
CA VAL A 66 -8.09 15.81 6.48
C VAL A 66 -7.49 17.19 6.73
N THR A 67 -8.25 18.03 7.43
CA THR A 67 -7.79 19.36 7.84
C THR A 67 -7.29 19.31 9.29
N VAL A 68 -6.12 19.87 9.50
CA VAL A 68 -5.41 19.97 10.77
C VAL A 68 -5.10 21.44 11.00
N GLU A 69 -5.45 21.95 12.17
CA GLU A 69 -5.14 23.33 12.57
C GLU A 69 -3.91 23.30 13.49
N ASP A 70 -2.96 24.18 13.24
CA ASP A 70 -1.77 24.35 14.10
C ASP A 70 -2.10 25.21 15.36
N GLU A 71 -1.11 25.42 16.23
CA GLU A 71 -1.28 26.26 17.43
C GLU A 71 -1.56 27.74 17.11
N ASP A 72 -1.17 28.21 15.92
CA ASP A 72 -1.33 29.59 15.44
C ASP A 72 -2.63 29.81 14.64
N GLY A 73 -3.42 28.75 14.43
CA GLY A 73 -4.69 28.78 13.69
C GLY A 73 -4.55 28.62 12.17
N HIS A 74 -3.36 28.29 11.65
CA HIS A 74 -3.22 27.94 10.23
C HIS A 74 -3.76 26.54 9.96
N THR A 75 -4.34 26.36 8.78
CA THR A 75 -4.92 25.10 8.36
C THR A 75 -4.01 24.37 7.37
N ASN A 76 -3.64 23.14 7.72
CA ASN A 76 -2.90 22.20 6.90
C ASN A 76 -3.83 21.07 6.45
N GLN A 77 -3.78 20.71 5.16
CA GLN A 77 -4.65 19.73 4.55
C GLN A 77 -3.85 18.54 4.00
N TYR A 78 -4.31 17.34 4.34
CA TYR A 78 -3.72 16.07 3.91
C TYR A 78 -4.77 15.26 3.16
N ALA A 79 -4.45 14.83 1.94
CA ALA A 79 -5.35 13.98 1.17
C ALA A 79 -5.18 12.51 1.59
N ALA A 80 -6.30 11.86 1.93
CA ALA A 80 -6.38 10.42 2.15
C ALA A 80 -6.44 9.69 0.79
N ILE A 81 -5.36 9.81 0.02
CA ILE A 81 -5.29 9.40 -1.37
C ILE A 81 -4.14 8.45 -1.66
N ASP A 82 -4.47 7.28 -2.19
CA ASP A 82 -3.52 6.31 -2.74
C ASP A 82 -3.07 6.78 -4.14
N ALA A 83 -2.09 7.69 -4.17
CA ALA A 83 -1.56 8.24 -5.40
C ALA A 83 -0.11 8.68 -5.20
N ARG A 84 0.55 9.00 -6.30
CA ARG A 84 1.89 9.57 -6.32
C ARG A 84 1.85 11.01 -6.84
N VAL A 85 2.67 11.89 -6.28
CA VAL A 85 2.84 13.24 -6.84
C VAL A 85 3.54 13.16 -8.20
N VAL A 86 3.14 13.95 -9.18
CA VAL A 86 3.85 14.07 -10.46
C VAL A 86 4.91 15.14 -10.29
N ALA A 87 6.13 14.72 -9.96
CA ALA A 87 7.25 15.64 -9.75
C ALA A 87 7.89 16.03 -11.10
N GLY A 88 7.47 17.16 -11.67
CA GLY A 88 8.14 17.83 -12.79
C GLY A 88 8.61 16.90 -13.93
N SER A 89 9.78 17.19 -14.52
CA SER A 89 10.36 16.41 -15.63
C SER A 89 11.13 15.15 -15.19
N GLY A 90 10.93 14.67 -13.96
CA GLY A 90 11.64 13.52 -13.39
C GLY A 90 10.79 12.25 -13.37
N SER A 91 11.44 11.09 -13.49
CA SER A 91 10.82 9.78 -13.26
C SER A 91 10.56 9.61 -11.76
N ASN A 92 9.38 10.03 -11.29
CA ASN A 92 9.07 9.99 -9.86
C ASN A 92 8.77 8.59 -9.31
N TYR A 93 8.98 7.53 -10.10
CA TYR A 93 8.59 6.16 -9.75
C TYR A 93 9.32 5.60 -8.52
N ASP A 94 10.45 6.20 -8.14
CA ASP A 94 11.26 5.80 -6.98
C ASP A 94 10.89 6.52 -5.67
N THR A 95 9.95 7.48 -5.67
CA THR A 95 9.51 8.09 -4.41
C THR A 95 8.57 7.18 -3.64
N ASP A 96 8.22 7.56 -2.42
CA ASP A 96 7.10 6.94 -1.73
C ASP A 96 5.78 7.51 -2.28
N PRO A 97 4.70 6.70 -2.37
CA PRO A 97 3.36 7.22 -2.60
C PRO A 97 2.94 8.16 -1.46
N ILE A 98 1.89 8.94 -1.68
CA ILE A 98 1.22 9.69 -0.62
C ILE A 98 0.72 8.68 0.42
N ASP A 99 0.99 8.96 1.70
CA ASP A 99 0.61 8.09 2.81
C ASP A 99 -0.88 8.25 3.13
N SER A 100 -1.72 7.61 2.32
CA SER A 100 -3.17 7.73 2.39
C SER A 100 -3.73 7.22 3.73
N LEU A 101 -3.11 6.17 4.27
CA LEU A 101 -3.51 5.58 5.54
C LEU A 101 -3.18 6.51 6.70
N PHE A 102 -2.02 7.17 6.68
CA PHE A 102 -1.70 8.17 7.69
C PHE A 102 -2.78 9.26 7.75
N ALA A 103 -3.17 9.85 6.62
CA ALA A 103 -4.22 10.87 6.59
C ALA A 103 -5.53 10.35 7.20
N TYR A 104 -5.99 9.16 6.79
CA TYR A 104 -7.15 8.51 7.40
C TYR A 104 -7.01 8.38 8.93
N THR A 105 -5.88 7.88 9.43
CA THR A 105 -5.70 7.66 10.88
C THR A 105 -5.71 8.96 11.69
N VAL A 106 -5.20 10.07 11.15
CA VAL A 106 -5.24 11.39 11.81
C VAL A 106 -6.69 11.81 12.08
N GLU A 107 -7.60 11.55 11.14
CA GLU A 107 -9.02 11.83 11.33
C GLU A 107 -9.68 10.78 12.23
N ALA A 108 -9.46 9.50 11.93
CA ALA A 108 -10.15 8.40 12.59
C ALA A 108 -9.84 8.31 14.09
N LEU A 109 -8.62 8.65 14.52
CA LEU A 109 -8.20 8.65 15.93
C LEU A 109 -8.83 9.76 16.78
N LYS A 110 -9.58 10.70 16.17
CA LYS A 110 -10.42 11.66 16.91
C LYS A 110 -11.61 10.98 17.58
N ASN A 111 -11.96 9.76 17.14
CA ASN A 111 -13.02 8.94 17.70
C ASN A 111 -12.45 7.88 18.65
N ASP A 112 -12.91 7.86 19.90
CA ASP A 112 -12.40 6.93 20.94
C ASP A 112 -12.76 5.46 20.67
N GLY A 113 -13.91 5.20 20.05
CA GLY A 113 -14.33 3.85 19.64
C GLY A 113 -13.36 3.28 18.62
N VAL A 114 -13.02 4.08 17.60
CA VAL A 114 -12.02 3.74 16.58
C VAL A 114 -10.63 3.53 17.20
N ARG A 115 -10.22 4.40 18.13
CA ARG A 115 -8.93 4.26 18.85
C ARG A 115 -8.78 2.91 19.53
N THR A 116 -9.85 2.42 20.18
CA THR A 116 -9.87 1.11 20.85
C THR A 116 -9.61 -0.04 19.88
N ILE A 117 -10.11 0.05 18.65
CA ILE A 117 -9.88 -0.96 17.60
C ILE A 117 -8.42 -0.93 17.14
N PHE A 118 -7.84 0.25 16.96
CA PHE A 118 -6.41 0.39 16.58
C PHE A 118 -5.46 -0.22 17.62
N GLU A 119 -5.79 -0.16 18.92
CA GLU A 119 -5.00 -0.82 19.98
C GLU A 119 -4.95 -2.35 19.85
N GLY A 120 -5.89 -2.95 19.11
CA GLY A 120 -5.93 -4.38 18.81
C GLY A 120 -5.02 -4.81 17.65
N ILE A 121 -4.47 -3.89 16.86
CA ILE A 121 -3.55 -4.21 15.77
C ILE A 121 -2.18 -4.57 16.36
N ASP A 122 -1.49 -5.57 15.80
CA ASP A 122 -0.16 -5.98 16.28
C ASP A 122 0.78 -4.76 16.27
N PRO A 123 1.36 -4.36 17.42
CA PRO A 123 2.17 -3.15 17.52
C PRO A 123 3.43 -3.19 16.65
N LYS A 124 3.86 -4.36 16.16
CA LYS A 124 4.98 -4.47 15.20
C LYS A 124 4.63 -3.94 13.81
N LEU A 125 3.33 -3.91 13.47
CA LEU A 125 2.83 -3.36 12.22
C LEU A 125 2.65 -1.84 12.30
N ILE A 126 2.52 -1.29 13.51
CA ILE A 126 2.22 0.13 13.71
C ILE A 126 3.52 0.94 13.75
N GLN A 127 3.64 1.89 12.82
CA GLN A 127 4.62 2.96 12.86
C GLN A 127 3.90 4.26 13.18
N ARG A 128 4.08 4.77 14.40
CA ARG A 128 3.59 6.11 14.76
C ARG A 128 4.30 7.16 13.93
N ARG A 129 3.54 8.13 13.45
CA ARG A 129 4.03 9.24 12.63
C ARG A 129 3.47 10.52 13.22
N VAL A 130 4.34 11.51 13.30
CA VAL A 130 3.97 12.88 13.62
C VAL A 130 4.33 13.73 12.42
N ILE A 131 3.46 14.70 12.11
CA ILE A 131 3.83 15.81 11.25
C ILE A 131 4.18 16.95 12.18
N GLU A 132 5.39 17.44 12.04
CA GLU A 132 5.91 18.57 12.81
C GLU A 132 6.09 19.76 11.88
N ASP A 133 5.82 20.94 12.40
CA ASP A 133 6.11 22.22 11.77
C ASP A 133 6.74 23.15 12.82
N ASP A 134 7.93 23.66 12.51
CA ASP A 134 8.77 24.43 13.43
C ASP A 134 8.91 23.85 14.86
N GLY A 135 8.85 22.51 14.99
CA GLY A 135 8.99 21.80 16.27
C GLY A 135 7.67 21.61 17.05
N HIS A 136 6.54 22.04 16.50
CA HIS A 136 5.20 21.77 17.02
C HIS A 136 4.59 20.56 16.31
N ILE A 137 3.90 19.70 17.05
CA ILE A 137 3.19 18.54 16.47
C ILE A 137 1.89 19.06 15.85
N LEU A 138 1.85 19.11 14.52
CA LEU A 138 0.63 19.44 13.77
C LEU A 138 -0.38 18.30 13.86
N ALA A 139 0.06 17.08 13.52
CA ALA A 139 -0.80 15.91 13.46
C ALA A 139 -0.08 14.68 13.99
N GLU A 140 -0.77 13.86 14.77
CA GLU A 140 -0.33 12.52 15.13
C GLU A 140 -1.25 11.50 14.45
N GLY A 141 -0.63 10.51 13.81
CA GLY A 141 -1.32 9.42 13.13
C GLY A 141 -0.46 8.17 13.12
N MET A 142 -0.89 7.18 12.36
CA MET A 142 -0.24 5.88 12.26
C MET A 142 -0.09 5.49 10.80
N ARG A 143 1.11 5.04 10.43
CA ARG A 143 1.30 4.17 9.26
C ARG A 143 1.21 2.74 9.75
N ILE A 144 0.43 1.91 9.08
CA ILE A 144 0.33 0.49 9.41
C ILE A 144 0.95 -0.27 8.24
N ASN A 145 1.97 -1.05 8.56
CA ASN A 145 2.66 -1.89 7.61
C ASN A 145 2.03 -3.29 7.59
N ASP A 146 2.21 -4.00 6.49
CA ASP A 146 1.83 -5.39 6.34
C ASP A 146 2.90 -6.33 6.91
N GLY A 147 2.68 -7.66 6.79
CA GLY A 147 3.63 -8.66 7.26
C GLY A 147 4.98 -8.66 6.53
N TRP A 148 5.08 -8.03 5.36
CA TRP A 148 6.32 -7.86 4.59
C TRP A 148 7.04 -6.55 4.89
N GLY A 149 6.38 -5.62 5.59
CA GLY A 149 6.90 -4.32 5.96
C GLY A 149 6.52 -3.22 4.97
N ASN A 150 5.66 -3.50 3.99
CA ASN A 150 5.14 -2.49 3.07
C ASN A 150 3.94 -1.76 3.73
N PRO A 151 3.74 -0.46 3.47
CA PRO A 151 2.60 0.26 4.02
C PRO A 151 1.27 -0.27 3.44
N ILE A 152 0.29 -0.54 4.30
CA ILE A 152 -1.10 -0.75 3.91
C ILE A 152 -1.64 0.59 3.41
N ARG A 153 -2.40 0.54 2.30
CA ARG A 153 -2.94 1.72 1.62
C ARG A 153 -4.44 1.81 1.87
N PHE A 154 -4.91 3.04 2.06
CA PHE A 154 -6.32 3.40 2.11
C PHE A 154 -6.77 4.01 0.79
N VAL A 155 -7.93 3.59 0.29
CA VAL A 155 -8.53 4.12 -0.94
C VAL A 155 -9.88 4.72 -0.63
N HIS A 156 -9.97 6.04 -0.79
CA HIS A 156 -11.20 6.79 -0.59
C HIS A 156 -12.03 6.85 -1.89
N PRO A 157 -13.38 6.71 -1.84
CA PRO A 157 -14.25 6.77 -3.02
C PRO A 157 -14.05 8.01 -3.92
N ASP A 158 -13.80 9.18 -3.34
CA ASP A 158 -13.53 10.42 -4.12
C ASP A 158 -12.27 10.33 -5.02
N PHE A 159 -11.36 9.39 -4.73
CA PHE A 159 -10.07 9.24 -5.40
C PHE A 159 -9.80 7.84 -5.97
N ASP A 160 -10.84 7.01 -6.05
CA ASP A 160 -10.73 5.66 -6.57
C ASP A 160 -10.51 5.61 -8.11
N GLY A 161 -10.38 4.40 -8.65
CA GLY A 161 -10.09 4.16 -10.06
C GLY A 161 -8.67 4.53 -10.49
N GLY A 162 -8.35 4.29 -11.76
CA GLY A 162 -7.04 4.58 -12.36
C GLY A 162 -7.05 5.83 -13.23
N TRP A 163 -6.01 6.66 -13.11
CA TRP A 163 -5.88 7.91 -13.87
C TRP A 163 -4.41 8.30 -14.10
N GLY A 164 -4.15 9.06 -15.17
CA GLY A 164 -2.82 9.33 -15.73
C GLY A 164 -2.43 8.42 -16.90
N SER A 165 -1.13 8.25 -17.18
CA SER A 165 -0.69 7.31 -18.23
C SER A 165 -0.38 5.94 -17.65
N TYR A 166 -0.60 4.87 -18.43
CA TYR A 166 -0.26 3.49 -18.08
C TYR A 166 0.40 2.77 -19.26
N TRP A 167 1.16 1.72 -18.98
CA TRP A 167 1.76 0.85 -19.98
C TRP A 167 0.78 -0.21 -20.44
N ASP A 168 0.48 -0.25 -21.73
CA ASP A 168 -0.29 -1.33 -22.33
C ASP A 168 0.68 -2.37 -22.92
N PRO A 169 0.77 -3.58 -22.35
CA PRO A 169 1.65 -4.62 -22.86
C PRO A 169 1.26 -5.11 -24.27
N ALA A 170 -0.03 -5.09 -24.62
CA ALA A 170 -0.50 -5.51 -25.94
C ALA A 170 -0.10 -4.49 -27.02
N ALA A 171 -0.16 -3.20 -26.69
CA ALA A 171 0.29 -2.13 -27.57
C ALA A 171 1.80 -1.83 -27.48
N SER A 172 2.50 -2.41 -26.49
CA SER A 172 3.92 -2.13 -26.19
C SER A 172 4.22 -0.62 -26.15
N SER A 173 3.34 0.15 -25.52
CA SER A 173 3.44 1.61 -25.46
C SER A 173 2.70 2.19 -24.26
N LEU A 174 3.15 3.36 -23.79
CA LEU A 174 2.43 4.15 -22.81
C LEU A 174 1.16 4.74 -23.42
N GLN A 175 0.01 4.38 -22.86
CA GLN A 175 -1.29 4.91 -23.20
C GLN A 175 -1.65 6.07 -22.26
N SER A 176 -2.26 7.11 -22.84
CA SER A 176 -2.78 8.28 -22.14
C SER A 176 -4.25 8.53 -22.50
N ASN A 177 -4.97 7.47 -22.86
CA ASN A 177 -6.34 7.48 -23.36
C ASN A 177 -7.41 7.36 -22.25
N ARG A 178 -7.01 7.46 -20.98
CA ARG A 178 -7.90 7.47 -19.80
C ARG A 178 -7.95 8.86 -19.17
N ASP A 179 -8.64 8.96 -18.03
CA ASP A 179 -8.68 10.18 -17.23
C ASP A 179 -7.27 10.73 -16.98
N PRO A 180 -7.02 12.03 -17.22
CA PRO A 180 -5.70 12.61 -17.07
C PRO A 180 -5.26 12.64 -15.61
N ASN A 181 -4.00 13.00 -15.38
CA ASN A 181 -3.49 13.31 -14.04
C ASN A 181 -4.46 14.28 -13.34
N ARG A 182 -4.92 13.93 -12.14
CA ARG A 182 -5.76 14.79 -11.33
C ARG A 182 -4.91 15.87 -10.66
N THR A 183 -5.56 16.99 -10.38
CA THR A 183 -4.98 18.10 -9.63
C THR A 183 -5.74 18.23 -8.32
N ILE A 184 -5.04 18.21 -7.19
CA ILE A 184 -5.60 18.53 -5.89
C ILE A 184 -5.03 19.86 -5.41
N THR A 185 -5.86 20.66 -4.73
CA THR A 185 -5.42 21.88 -4.06
C THR A 185 -5.47 21.63 -2.57
N LEU A 186 -4.30 21.65 -1.93
CA LEU A 186 -4.15 21.47 -0.48
C LEU A 186 -3.75 22.79 0.14
N LYS A 187 -4.31 23.12 1.30
CA LYS A 187 -3.85 24.24 2.11
C LYS A 187 -2.68 23.82 2.99
N SER A 188 -1.65 24.65 3.06
CA SER A 188 -0.55 24.52 4.03
C SER A 188 -0.08 25.93 4.40
N GLU A 189 0.00 26.23 5.70
CA GLU A 189 0.38 27.56 6.22
C GLU A 189 -0.42 28.72 5.57
N GLY A 190 -1.71 28.50 5.31
CA GLY A 190 -2.58 29.49 4.66
C GLY A 190 -2.35 29.69 3.15
N MET A 191 -1.40 28.97 2.54
CA MET A 191 -1.17 28.95 1.10
C MET A 191 -1.84 27.74 0.43
N ASN A 192 -2.36 27.93 -0.79
CA ASN A 192 -2.87 26.84 -1.61
C ASN A 192 -1.73 26.25 -2.44
N THR A 193 -1.42 24.97 -2.23
CA THR A 193 -0.50 24.19 -3.05
C THR A 193 -1.29 23.36 -4.05
N ILE A 194 -1.05 23.60 -5.34
CA ILE A 194 -1.63 22.83 -6.44
C ILE A 194 -0.70 21.67 -6.75
N THR A 195 -1.17 20.45 -6.50
CA THR A 195 -0.37 19.24 -6.70
C THR A 195 -1.00 18.40 -7.80
N GLN A 196 -0.24 18.18 -8.88
CA GLN A 196 -0.57 17.13 -9.85
C GLN A 196 -0.19 15.79 -9.24
N ILE A 197 -1.12 14.86 -9.30
CA ILE A 197 -0.95 13.52 -8.77
C ILE A 197 -1.05 12.51 -9.92
N ARG A 198 -0.82 11.22 -9.68
CA ARG A 198 -1.06 10.09 -10.60
C ARG A 198 -1.45 8.85 -9.81
N ARG A 199 -2.41 8.06 -10.31
CA ARG A 199 -2.82 6.77 -9.75
C ARG A 199 -2.83 5.74 -10.86
N SER A 200 -1.66 5.18 -11.12
CA SER A 200 -1.43 4.24 -12.21
C SER A 200 -0.85 2.92 -11.74
N TRP A 201 -1.32 1.79 -12.27
CA TRP A 201 -0.78 0.47 -11.99
C TRP A 201 0.62 0.28 -12.58
N LYS A 202 0.88 0.71 -13.82
CA LYS A 202 2.23 0.71 -14.42
C LYS A 202 2.48 1.95 -15.29
N PRO A 203 2.86 3.09 -14.71
CA PRO A 203 3.02 4.36 -15.45
C PRO A 203 4.34 4.49 -16.23
N PHE A 204 5.00 3.38 -16.56
CA PHE A 204 6.33 3.36 -17.18
C PHE A 204 6.50 2.18 -18.14
N ASP A 205 7.41 2.33 -19.10
CA ASP A 205 7.81 1.24 -20.00
C ASP A 205 8.74 0.25 -19.26
N PRO A 206 8.35 -1.02 -19.09
CA PRO A 206 9.15 -2.04 -18.41
C PRO A 206 10.50 -2.31 -19.10
N GLY A 207 10.64 -2.03 -20.40
CA GLY A 207 11.90 -2.15 -21.14
C GLY A 207 12.91 -1.04 -20.81
N THR A 208 12.43 0.08 -20.25
CA THR A 208 13.28 1.19 -19.76
C THR A 208 13.29 1.31 -18.24
N ALA A 209 12.45 0.52 -17.57
CA ALA A 209 12.29 0.58 -16.13
C ALA A 209 13.58 0.22 -15.42
N GLN A 210 13.90 1.01 -14.39
CA GLN A 210 14.93 0.62 -13.46
C GLN A 210 14.37 -0.50 -12.57
N ALA A 211 15.26 -1.30 -11.98
CA ALA A 211 14.90 -2.47 -11.18
C ALA A 211 14.03 -2.17 -9.93
N LYS A 212 13.70 -0.91 -9.66
CA LYS A 212 12.93 -0.45 -8.50
C LYS A 212 11.63 0.28 -8.85
N TRP A 213 11.31 0.45 -10.13
CA TRP A 213 10.10 1.16 -10.51
C TRP A 213 8.89 0.31 -10.16
N THR A 214 8.03 0.85 -9.30
CA THR A 214 6.76 0.25 -8.89
C THR A 214 5.59 1.08 -9.38
N GLY A 215 4.45 0.43 -9.54
CA GLY A 215 3.17 1.08 -9.76
C GLY A 215 2.89 2.16 -8.72
N ASP A 216 2.12 3.17 -9.11
CA ASP A 216 1.69 4.18 -8.15
C ASP A 216 0.62 3.64 -7.21
N ALA A 217 -0.27 2.74 -7.69
CA ALA A 217 -1.49 2.29 -7.01
C ALA A 217 -2.10 1.03 -7.65
N ASP A 218 -3.09 0.43 -6.98
CA ASP A 218 -3.84 -0.70 -7.53
C ASP A 218 -4.93 -0.30 -8.53
N GLU A 219 -5.35 0.98 -8.56
CA GLU A 219 -6.43 1.50 -9.41
C GLU A 219 -7.82 0.90 -9.19
N GLY A 220 -8.05 0.21 -8.06
CA GLY A 220 -9.36 -0.33 -7.75
C GLY A 220 -10.40 0.79 -7.57
N VAL A 221 -11.64 0.48 -7.91
CA VAL A 221 -12.84 1.31 -7.72
C VAL A 221 -13.57 0.79 -6.49
N CYS A 222 -13.95 1.72 -5.60
CA CYS A 222 -14.69 1.40 -4.39
C CYS A 222 -16.05 0.80 -4.74
N ARG A 223 -16.50 -0.20 -3.95
CA ARG A 223 -17.83 -0.78 -4.12
C ARG A 223 -18.88 0.14 -3.49
N GLY A 224 -19.48 0.99 -4.30
CA GLY A 224 -20.41 2.02 -3.83
C GLY A 224 -19.66 3.17 -3.16
N ALA A 225 -20.09 3.57 -1.98
CA ALA A 225 -19.45 4.65 -1.22
C ALA A 225 -18.51 4.15 -0.12
N THR A 226 -18.20 2.85 -0.05
CA THR A 226 -17.38 2.31 1.04
C THR A 226 -15.90 2.34 0.66
N PRO A 227 -15.03 3.03 1.42
CA PRO A 227 -13.59 2.97 1.18
C PRO A 227 -13.06 1.56 1.46
N TYR A 228 -11.88 1.24 0.93
CA TYR A 228 -11.22 -0.03 1.21
C TYR A 228 -9.73 0.15 1.54
N PHE A 229 -9.14 -0.93 2.04
CA PHE A 229 -7.72 -1.02 2.31
C PHE A 229 -7.11 -2.19 1.54
N TYR A 230 -5.84 -2.06 1.19
CA TYR A 230 -5.09 -3.17 0.58
C TYR A 230 -3.60 -3.09 0.90
N SER A 231 -2.92 -4.22 0.78
CA SER A 231 -1.45 -4.31 0.83
C SER A 231 -0.93 -4.67 -0.55
N ALA A 232 0.25 -4.13 -0.90
CA ALA A 232 0.97 -4.45 -2.12
C ALA A 232 1.71 -5.81 -2.06
N GLY A 233 1.41 -6.64 -1.05
CA GLY A 233 1.90 -8.00 -0.98
C GLY A 233 3.42 -8.16 -0.79
N PRO A 234 3.94 -9.36 -1.07
CA PRO A 234 5.35 -9.69 -1.01
C PRO A 234 6.29 -8.85 -1.88
N ASP A 235 5.86 -8.44 -3.07
CA ASP A 235 6.73 -7.70 -4.00
C ASP A 235 6.76 -6.18 -3.74
N GLY A 236 5.75 -5.67 -3.02
CA GLY A 236 5.64 -4.26 -2.65
C GLY A 236 5.25 -3.34 -3.80
N ASP A 237 4.87 -3.89 -4.96
CA ASP A 237 4.40 -3.15 -6.12
C ASP A 237 2.86 -3.20 -6.18
N PRO A 238 2.15 -2.10 -5.88
CA PRO A 238 0.68 -2.11 -5.90
C PRO A 238 0.10 -2.38 -7.30
N GLY A 239 0.91 -2.24 -8.36
CA GLY A 239 0.53 -2.48 -9.73
C GLY A 239 0.54 -3.95 -10.14
N THR A 240 1.20 -4.83 -9.38
CA THR A 240 1.21 -6.30 -9.59
C THR A 240 0.13 -6.94 -8.73
N ARG A 241 -1.14 -6.73 -9.13
CA ARG A 241 -2.30 -7.07 -8.31
C ARG A 241 -2.47 -8.55 -7.93
N ASP A 242 -1.75 -9.46 -8.57
CA ASP A 242 -1.82 -10.91 -8.32
C ASP A 242 -1.44 -11.31 -6.90
N ASP A 243 -0.55 -10.55 -6.24
CA ASP A 243 -0.12 -10.80 -4.86
C ASP A 243 -0.58 -9.71 -3.87
N ASN A 244 -1.34 -8.71 -4.34
CA ASN A 244 -2.01 -7.75 -3.48
C ASN A 244 -2.98 -8.47 -2.53
N VAL A 245 -3.02 -8.02 -1.28
CA VAL A 245 -3.91 -8.58 -0.25
C VAL A 245 -5.12 -7.69 -0.08
N TYR A 246 -6.30 -8.28 -0.26
CA TYR A 246 -7.61 -7.66 -0.09
C TYR A 246 -8.48 -8.50 0.83
N THR A 247 -9.28 -7.85 1.66
CA THR A 247 -10.41 -8.47 2.39
C THR A 247 -11.71 -8.35 1.59
N THR A 248 -11.89 -7.22 0.91
CA THR A 248 -12.94 -6.99 -0.08
C THR A 248 -12.30 -6.54 -1.39
N GLN A 249 -12.29 -7.42 -2.40
CA GLN A 249 -11.70 -7.09 -3.69
C GLN A 249 -12.46 -5.94 -4.37
N PRO A 250 -11.78 -4.85 -4.78
CA PRO A 250 -12.42 -3.75 -5.51
C PRO A 250 -12.77 -4.17 -6.94
N ASP A 251 -13.51 -3.32 -7.64
CA ASP A 251 -13.76 -3.53 -9.07
C ASP A 251 -12.69 -2.81 -9.89
N PHE A 252 -12.25 -3.42 -11.00
CA PHE A 252 -11.25 -2.82 -11.90
C PHE A 252 -11.86 -2.50 -13.27
N THR A 253 -11.47 -1.35 -13.82
CA THR A 253 -11.95 -0.90 -15.14
C THR A 253 -11.48 -1.86 -16.24
N VAL A 254 -12.19 -1.91 -17.37
CA VAL A 254 -11.94 -2.92 -18.43
C VAL A 254 -10.51 -2.85 -18.93
N GLU A 255 -9.97 -1.63 -19.00
CA GLU A 255 -8.64 -1.31 -19.52
C GLU A 255 -7.52 -1.95 -18.70
N THR A 256 -7.75 -2.16 -17.40
CA THR A 256 -6.72 -2.60 -16.45
C THR A 256 -7.05 -3.96 -15.84
N ARG A 257 -8.28 -4.46 -16.02
CA ARG A 257 -8.74 -5.78 -15.55
C ARG A 257 -8.08 -6.96 -16.28
N SER A 258 -7.61 -6.77 -17.51
CA SER A 258 -7.23 -7.89 -18.39
C SER A 258 -5.90 -8.57 -18.04
N ASP A 259 -5.08 -7.97 -17.18
CA ASP A 259 -3.80 -8.56 -16.81
C ASP A 259 -3.91 -9.58 -15.66
N ASP A 260 -4.90 -9.47 -14.77
CA ASP A 260 -5.15 -10.44 -13.66
C ASP A 260 -5.72 -11.79 -14.12
N ASN A 261 -6.22 -11.88 -15.36
CA ASN A 261 -6.88 -13.10 -15.88
C ASN A 261 -6.00 -13.92 -16.82
N ARG A 262 -4.70 -13.62 -16.93
CA ARG A 262 -3.79 -14.49 -17.66
C ARG A 262 -3.42 -15.66 -16.75
N PRO A 263 -3.81 -16.91 -17.08
CA PRO A 263 -3.37 -18.05 -16.30
C PRO A 263 -1.84 -18.10 -16.29
N ASN A 264 -1.26 -18.15 -15.09
CA ASN A 264 0.16 -18.43 -14.86
C ASN A 264 0.61 -19.73 -15.53
#